data_AF-A0A1X2ISW5-F1
#
_entry.id   AF-A0A1X2ISW5-F1
#
_cell.length_a   1.000
_cell.length_b   1.000
_cell.length_c   1.000
_cell.angle_alpha   90.00
_cell.angle_beta   90.00
_cell.angle_gamma   90.00
#
_symmetry.space_group_name_H-M   'P 1'
#
loop_
_entity.id
_entity.type
_entity.pdbx_description
1 polymer ?
#
loop_
_entity_poly.entity_id
_entity_poly.type
_entity_poly.pdbx_seq_one_letter_code
_entity_poly.pdbx_strand_id
1 'polypeptide(L)'
;MVKVLSMEVWIPRIIDFWRHSHITVIRRSLELVHRWMIKRGEHQNNMEMILKLREYIHLCKATLSRPQLALLQDHDRTDFFYQSVWDTSSPCLLTIDRECLNLLIQITVASISDMLRHQSDSKNLSLASQLDVALQQSMMTFQDTLSSTRSILDFIFSICGSNDQVMVSLQIDILSIYLYLEQQNDNAASSSSPLSSSPALSRTLAPLLSRINPHTIFIYFLERTGMDYELVVDLLMSDETDMLLFLTRYLKYVERHTQEFVQAVDQVLGDADDDSEDEDEENSGIHSVMGLLYQVSAVLQSDIFPYNASVLARRISSVLERLKQAIVE
;
A
#
# COMPACT_ATOMS: atom_id res chain seq x y z
N MET A 1 13.24 25.05 -31.83
CA MET A 1 12.18 24.13 -31.37
C MET A 1 12.87 22.92 -30.77
N VAL A 2 13.08 22.93 -29.45
CA VAL A 2 13.75 21.84 -28.73
C VAL A 2 12.81 20.64 -28.76
N LYS A 3 13.19 19.55 -29.44
CA LYS A 3 12.51 18.26 -29.28
C LYS A 3 12.71 17.85 -27.84
N VAL A 4 11.67 18.04 -27.01
CA VAL A 4 11.61 17.42 -25.69
C VAL A 4 11.65 15.92 -25.93
N LEU A 5 12.80 15.30 -25.66
CA LEU A 5 12.95 13.85 -25.69
C LEU A 5 11.88 13.24 -24.78
N SER A 6 11.23 12.16 -25.23
CA SER A 6 10.23 11.47 -24.41
C SER A 6 10.86 11.03 -23.09
N MET A 7 10.11 11.10 -21.98
CA MET A 7 10.62 10.69 -20.66
C MET A 7 11.14 9.25 -20.66
N GLU A 8 10.67 8.38 -21.55
CA GLU A 8 11.16 7.00 -21.75
C GLU A 8 12.65 6.90 -21.97
N VAL A 9 13.24 7.87 -22.67
CA VAL A 9 14.69 7.88 -22.94
C VAL A 9 15.48 8.26 -21.69
N TRP A 10 14.86 9.01 -20.78
CA TRP A 10 15.51 9.53 -19.57
C TRP A 10 15.35 8.62 -18.36
N ILE A 11 14.26 7.86 -18.24
CA ILE A 11 13.99 7.03 -17.06
C ILE A 11 15.14 6.07 -16.73
N PRO A 12 15.69 5.29 -17.69
CA PRO A 12 16.83 4.43 -17.40
C PRO A 12 18.03 5.19 -16.81
N ARG A 13 18.29 6.42 -17.30
CA ARG A 13 19.37 7.29 -16.81
C ARG A 13 19.05 7.92 -15.46
N ILE A 14 17.78 8.22 -15.21
CA ILE A 14 17.33 8.77 -13.92
C ILE A 14 17.53 7.72 -12.82
N ILE A 15 17.24 6.46 -13.12
CA ILE A 15 17.41 5.35 -12.16
C ILE A 15 18.89 5.14 -11.79
N ASP A 16 19.82 5.40 -12.71
CA ASP A 16 21.25 5.27 -12.41
C ASP A 16 21.69 6.24 -11.29
N PHE A 17 20.94 7.33 -11.04
CA PHE A 17 21.18 8.25 -9.93
C PHE A 17 20.76 7.71 -8.55
N TRP A 18 20.11 6.56 -8.46
CA TRP A 18 19.77 5.96 -7.16
C TRP A 18 21.01 5.53 -6.37
N ARG A 19 22.15 5.33 -7.04
CA ARG A 19 23.44 4.99 -6.41
C ARG A 19 24.35 6.22 -6.21
N HIS A 20 23.79 7.42 -6.28
CA HIS A 20 24.56 8.65 -6.15
C HIS A 20 25.00 8.88 -4.69
N SER A 21 26.10 9.61 -4.49
CA SER A 21 26.63 9.92 -3.14
C SER A 21 25.84 11.00 -2.39
N HIS A 22 25.08 11.81 -3.12
CA HIS A 22 24.29 12.90 -2.56
C HIS A 22 22.81 12.52 -2.46
N ILE A 23 22.27 12.55 -1.24
CA ILE A 23 20.91 12.13 -0.93
C ILE A 23 19.83 12.93 -1.68
N THR A 24 20.05 14.22 -1.91
CA THR A 24 19.10 15.08 -2.65
C THR A 24 18.93 14.64 -4.10
N VAL A 25 19.99 14.13 -4.73
CA VAL A 25 19.94 13.58 -6.09
C VAL A 25 19.13 12.29 -6.10
N ILE A 26 19.34 11.42 -5.12
CA ILE A 26 18.62 10.15 -4.98
C ILE A 26 17.13 10.41 -4.77
N ARG A 27 16.75 11.21 -3.77
CA ARG A 27 15.34 11.59 -3.51
C ARG A 27 14.66 12.13 -4.76
N ARG A 28 15.30 13.11 -5.43
CA ARG A 28 14.71 13.74 -6.62
C ARG A 28 14.55 12.76 -7.77
N SER A 29 15.51 11.86 -7.96
CA SER A 29 15.43 10.83 -9.00
C SER A 29 14.34 9.79 -8.72
N LEU A 30 14.17 9.35 -7.47
CA LEU A 30 13.07 8.49 -7.03
C LEU A 30 11.71 9.19 -7.23
N GLU A 31 11.59 10.44 -6.80
CA GLU A 31 10.38 11.25 -6.96
C GLU A 31 9.98 11.41 -8.43
N LEU A 32 10.95 11.65 -9.32
CA LEU A 32 10.71 11.76 -10.76
C LEU A 32 10.21 10.43 -11.36
N VAL A 33 10.81 9.31 -10.95
CA VAL A 33 10.35 7.97 -11.37
C VAL A 33 8.95 7.71 -10.83
N HIS A 34 8.67 8.02 -9.58
CA HIS A 34 7.34 7.86 -8.98
C HIS A 34 6.27 8.68 -9.72
N ARG A 35 6.52 9.98 -9.95
CA ARG A 35 5.61 10.85 -10.72
C ARG A 35 5.40 10.35 -12.15
N TRP A 36 6.44 9.78 -12.76
CA TRP A 36 6.35 9.19 -14.09
C TRP A 36 5.47 7.94 -14.10
N MET A 37 5.56 7.09 -13.07
CA MET A 37 4.71 5.91 -12.88
C MET A 37 3.24 6.28 -12.74
N ILE A 38 2.90 7.26 -11.89
CA ILE A 38 1.50 7.68 -11.68
C ILE A 38 0.88 8.30 -12.94
N LYS A 39 1.64 9.12 -13.68
CA LYS A 39 1.09 9.94 -14.78
C LYS A 39 0.83 9.19 -16.09
N ARG A 40 1.27 7.94 -16.24
CA ARG A 40 1.21 7.26 -17.55
C ARG A 40 0.12 6.20 -17.61
N GLY A 41 -0.71 6.31 -18.65
CA GLY A 41 -1.73 5.34 -18.99
C GLY A 41 -1.37 4.33 -20.08
N GLU A 42 -0.27 4.46 -20.85
CA GLU A 42 -0.15 3.66 -22.10
C GLU A 42 1.28 3.47 -22.67
N HIS A 43 2.31 3.15 -21.87
CA HIS A 43 3.65 2.95 -22.47
C HIS A 43 4.30 1.60 -22.17
N GLN A 44 4.52 0.87 -23.26
CA GLN A 44 5.20 -0.42 -23.32
C GLN A 44 6.66 -0.30 -22.87
N ASN A 45 7.06 -1.20 -21.96
CA ASN A 45 8.43 -1.54 -21.54
C ASN A 45 8.89 -1.03 -20.15
N ASN A 46 8.08 -1.25 -19.11
CA ASN A 46 8.42 -0.98 -17.70
C ASN A 46 9.33 -2.04 -17.04
N MET A 47 9.67 -3.11 -17.75
CA MET A 47 10.42 -4.23 -17.17
C MET A 47 11.83 -3.85 -16.73
N GLU A 48 12.54 -3.06 -17.54
CA GLU A 48 13.88 -2.60 -17.18
C GLU A 48 13.84 -1.79 -15.87
N MET A 49 12.82 -0.94 -15.70
CA MET A 49 12.63 -0.18 -14.47
C MET A 49 12.33 -1.10 -13.30
N ILE A 50 11.43 -2.07 -13.44
CA ILE A 50 11.10 -3.02 -12.36
C ILE A 50 12.33 -3.85 -11.96
N LEU A 51 13.15 -4.27 -12.93
CA LEU A 51 14.40 -4.98 -12.66
C LEU A 51 15.39 -4.10 -11.92
N LYS A 52 15.56 -2.83 -12.32
CA LYS A 52 16.42 -1.87 -11.62
C LYS A 52 15.87 -1.52 -10.21
N LEU A 53 14.55 -1.43 -10.04
CA LEU A 53 13.87 -1.28 -8.74
C LEU A 53 14.20 -2.46 -7.84
N ARG A 54 14.03 -3.68 -8.33
CA ARG A 54 14.41 -4.89 -7.60
C ARG A 54 15.89 -4.88 -7.21
N GLU A 55 16.78 -4.56 -8.15
CA GLU A 55 18.23 -4.48 -7.86
C GLU A 55 18.55 -3.46 -6.77
N TYR A 56 17.89 -2.30 -6.79
CA TYR A 56 18.11 -1.26 -5.80
C TYR A 56 17.52 -1.64 -4.44
N ILE A 57 16.33 -2.23 -4.41
CA ILE A 57 15.71 -2.79 -3.20
C ILE A 57 16.61 -3.89 -2.59
N HIS A 58 17.16 -4.78 -3.42
CA HIS A 58 18.10 -5.81 -2.99
C HIS A 58 19.40 -5.19 -2.45
N LEU A 59 19.93 -4.14 -3.09
CA LEU A 59 21.06 -3.38 -2.57
C LEU A 59 20.74 -2.78 -1.19
N CYS A 60 19.57 -2.18 -1.02
CA CYS A 60 19.12 -1.64 0.27
C CYS A 60 19.11 -2.74 1.33
N LYS A 61 18.48 -3.88 1.05
CA LYS A 61 18.43 -5.02 1.97
C LYS A 61 19.82 -5.61 2.28
N ALA A 62 20.68 -5.74 1.28
CA ALA A 62 22.01 -6.32 1.47
C ALA A 62 22.94 -5.41 2.28
N THR A 63 22.71 -4.09 2.25
CA THR A 63 23.62 -3.12 2.87
C THR A 63 23.10 -2.58 4.20
N LEU A 64 21.77 -2.47 4.39
CA LEU A 64 21.18 -1.97 5.63
C LEU A 64 21.15 -3.04 6.72
N SER A 65 21.89 -2.81 7.80
CA SER A 65 21.78 -3.63 9.01
C SER A 65 20.49 -3.33 9.78
N ARG A 66 20.05 -4.26 10.65
CA ARG A 66 18.85 -4.07 11.48
C ARG A 66 18.85 -2.77 12.32
N PRO A 67 19.95 -2.38 13.00
CA PRO A 67 19.99 -1.11 13.73
C PRO A 67 19.87 0.11 12.82
N GLN A 68 20.46 0.05 11.63
CA GLN A 68 20.34 1.14 10.65
C GLN A 68 18.92 1.25 10.11
N LEU A 69 18.23 0.14 9.88
CA LEU A 69 16.83 0.13 9.49
C LEU A 69 15.95 0.72 10.61
N ALA A 70 16.15 0.31 11.86
CA ALA A 70 15.44 0.86 13.01
C ALA A 70 15.62 2.39 13.12
N LEU A 71 16.85 2.90 12.87
CA LEU A 71 17.12 4.34 12.83
C LEU A 71 16.39 5.07 11.69
N LEU A 72 16.04 4.39 10.60
CA LEU A 72 15.24 4.97 9.51
C LEU A 72 13.74 4.94 9.79
N GLN A 73 13.30 4.04 10.68
CA GLN A 73 11.91 3.92 11.14
C GLN A 73 11.58 4.86 12.31
N ASP A 74 12.62 5.38 12.98
CA ASP A 74 12.48 6.31 14.09
C ASP A 74 11.70 7.57 13.69
N HIS A 75 10.64 7.88 14.44
CA HIS A 75 9.77 9.02 14.22
C HIS A 75 10.42 10.35 14.63
N ASP A 76 11.39 10.32 15.53
CA ASP A 76 12.12 11.53 15.97
C ASP A 76 13.13 11.99 14.90
N ARG A 77 13.50 11.10 13.96
CA ARG A 77 14.29 11.43 12.78
C ARG A 77 13.38 11.90 11.65
N THR A 78 13.04 13.19 11.70
CA THR A 78 12.33 13.88 10.62
C THR A 78 13.07 13.78 9.28
N ASP A 79 12.34 14.01 8.18
CA ASP A 79 12.85 13.99 6.79
C ASP A 79 14.01 14.97 6.52
N PHE A 80 14.34 15.83 7.49
CA PHE A 80 15.42 16.79 7.47
C PHE A 80 16.74 16.26 8.06
N PHE A 81 16.75 15.07 8.70
CA PHE A 81 17.97 14.43 9.17
C PHE A 81 18.67 13.65 8.05
N TYR A 82 19.59 14.32 7.36
CA TYR A 82 20.41 13.78 6.26
C TYR A 82 21.70 13.10 6.72
N GLN A 83 21.86 12.83 8.03
CA GLN A 83 23.05 12.12 8.50
C GLN A 83 23.02 10.69 7.97
N SER A 84 23.86 10.46 6.97
CA SER A 84 24.34 9.15 6.53
C SER A 84 24.47 8.24 7.75
N VAL A 85 23.72 7.14 7.78
CA VAL A 85 23.70 6.13 8.87
C VAL A 85 25.03 5.37 8.99
N TRP A 86 26.11 5.92 8.45
CA TRP A 86 27.39 5.29 8.21
C TRP A 86 28.47 6.11 8.88
N ASP A 87 29.30 5.41 9.66
CA ASP A 87 30.54 5.95 10.17
C ASP A 87 31.45 6.31 8.99
N THR A 88 32.05 7.50 9.06
CA THR A 88 32.93 8.13 8.05
C THR A 88 34.18 7.32 7.67
N SER A 89 34.36 6.16 8.27
CA SER A 89 35.53 5.28 8.17
C SER A 89 35.42 4.21 7.06
N SER A 90 34.25 4.02 6.45
CA SER A 90 34.04 3.08 5.33
C SER A 90 33.40 3.76 4.11
N PRO A 91 33.92 3.55 2.87
CA PRO A 91 33.30 4.09 1.66
C PRO A 91 32.02 3.31 1.38
N CYS A 92 30.90 3.74 1.96
CA CYS A 92 29.65 3.05 1.71
C CYS A 92 29.07 3.39 0.33
N LEU A 93 28.67 2.34 -0.39
CA LEU A 93 28.05 2.38 -1.71
C LEU A 93 26.58 2.87 -1.68
N LEU A 94 25.94 2.95 -0.50
CA LEU A 94 24.51 3.23 -0.37
C LEU A 94 24.25 4.48 0.48
N THR A 95 23.68 5.51 -0.16
CA THR A 95 23.16 6.70 0.52
C THR A 95 21.64 6.63 0.50
N ILE A 96 21.00 6.60 1.68
CA ILE A 96 19.54 6.42 1.80
C ILE A 96 19.02 7.02 3.11
N ASP A 97 17.77 7.45 3.08
CA ASP A 97 17.02 7.92 4.25
C ASP A 97 15.56 7.44 4.23
N ARG A 98 14.78 7.88 5.22
CA ARG A 98 13.36 7.55 5.40
C ARG A 98 12.51 7.92 4.17
N GLU A 99 12.71 9.11 3.61
CA GLU A 99 11.95 9.56 2.44
C GLU A 99 12.25 8.73 1.18
N CYS A 100 13.49 8.25 1.05
CA CYS A 100 13.84 7.30 0.00
C CYS A 100 13.11 5.95 0.17
N LEU A 101 12.99 5.44 1.41
CA LEU A 101 12.19 4.22 1.68
C LEU A 101 10.71 4.44 1.38
N ASN A 102 10.16 5.60 1.75
CA ASN A 102 8.79 6.00 1.45
C ASN A 102 8.53 5.98 -0.07
N LEU A 103 9.39 6.65 -0.85
CA LEU A 103 9.30 6.66 -2.31
C LEU A 103 9.45 5.25 -2.91
N LEU A 104 10.31 4.39 -2.35
CA LEU A 104 10.45 3.01 -2.81
C LEU A 104 9.18 2.18 -2.60
N ILE A 105 8.49 2.33 -1.46
CA ILE A 105 7.20 1.68 -1.21
C ILE A 105 6.18 2.12 -2.26
N GLN A 106 6.04 3.43 -2.47
CA GLN A 106 5.09 3.98 -3.45
C GLN A 106 5.40 3.53 -4.88
N ILE A 107 6.67 3.58 -5.32
CA ILE A 107 7.09 3.10 -6.63
C ILE A 107 6.81 1.60 -6.79
N THR A 108 6.99 0.80 -5.73
CA THR A 108 6.73 -0.65 -5.77
C THR A 108 5.24 -0.93 -5.97
N VAL A 109 4.36 -0.28 -5.20
CA VAL A 109 2.91 -0.44 -5.35
C VAL A 109 2.43 0.04 -6.71
N ALA A 110 2.92 1.19 -7.18
CA ALA A 110 2.63 1.71 -8.52
C ALA A 110 3.09 0.74 -9.62
N SER A 111 4.26 0.11 -9.45
CA SER A 111 4.78 -0.91 -10.38
C SER A 111 3.89 -2.13 -10.43
N ILE A 112 3.45 -2.64 -9.27
CA ILE A 112 2.53 -3.78 -9.21
C ILE A 112 1.20 -3.46 -9.91
N SER A 113 0.62 -2.29 -9.63
CA SER A 113 -0.63 -1.83 -10.25
C SER A 113 -0.51 -1.73 -11.77
N ASP A 114 0.56 -1.13 -12.27
CA ASP A 114 0.84 -1.00 -13.69
C ASP A 114 1.04 -2.37 -14.38
N MET A 115 1.77 -3.28 -13.74
CA MET A 115 2.01 -4.62 -14.26
C MET A 115 0.73 -5.42 -14.41
N LEU A 116 -0.15 -5.35 -13.41
CA LEU A 116 -1.44 -6.05 -13.46
C LEU A 116 -2.28 -5.51 -14.62
N ARG A 117 -2.31 -4.18 -14.82
CA ARG A 117 -3.08 -3.53 -15.89
C ARG A 117 -2.72 -3.98 -17.30
N HIS A 118 -1.46 -4.33 -17.56
CA HIS A 118 -0.93 -4.60 -18.90
C HIS A 118 -0.64 -6.08 -19.20
N GLN A 119 -1.13 -7.01 -18.39
CA GLN A 119 -0.79 -8.43 -18.53
C GLN A 119 -1.32 -9.11 -19.80
N SER A 120 -2.34 -8.54 -20.45
CA SER A 120 -3.08 -9.16 -21.56
C SER A 120 -2.36 -9.16 -22.92
N ASP A 121 -1.26 -8.42 -23.08
CA ASP A 121 -0.54 -8.36 -24.35
C ASP A 121 0.35 -9.60 -24.54
N SER A 122 0.23 -10.29 -25.67
CA SER A 122 0.94 -11.56 -25.95
C SER A 122 2.49 -11.47 -25.94
N LYS A 123 3.05 -10.26 -26.10
CA LYS A 123 4.50 -9.99 -25.91
C LYS A 123 4.91 -9.92 -24.44
N ASN A 124 3.94 -9.77 -23.53
CA ASN A 124 4.14 -9.66 -22.09
C ASN A 124 4.14 -11.01 -21.36
N LEU A 125 3.97 -12.14 -22.05
CA LEU A 125 3.95 -13.46 -21.41
C LEU A 125 5.35 -13.94 -20.97
N SER A 126 6.40 -13.64 -21.75
CA SER A 126 7.80 -13.88 -21.35
C SER A 126 8.29 -12.84 -20.34
N LEU A 127 7.71 -11.65 -20.37
CA LEU A 127 7.91 -10.61 -19.37
C LEU A 127 7.26 -11.03 -18.05
N ALA A 128 6.05 -11.58 -18.08
CA ALA A 128 5.34 -12.09 -16.90
C ALA A 128 6.11 -13.23 -16.22
N SER A 129 6.80 -14.11 -16.96
CA SER A 129 7.62 -15.17 -16.35
C SER A 129 8.94 -14.66 -15.77
N GLN A 130 9.62 -13.70 -16.41
CA GLN A 130 10.79 -13.05 -15.81
C GLN A 130 10.43 -12.24 -14.56
N LEU A 131 9.25 -11.65 -14.58
CA LEU A 131 8.67 -10.86 -13.51
C LEU A 131 8.20 -11.72 -12.34
N ASP A 132 7.61 -12.87 -12.64
CA ASP A 132 7.27 -13.91 -11.66
C ASP A 132 8.52 -14.30 -10.86
N VAL A 133 9.61 -14.65 -11.57
CA VAL A 133 10.91 -14.96 -10.95
C VAL A 133 11.45 -13.78 -10.13
N ALA A 134 11.37 -12.56 -10.67
CA ALA A 134 11.86 -11.35 -10.01
C ALA A 134 11.12 -11.01 -8.70
N LEU A 135 9.79 -11.12 -8.71
CA LEU A 135 8.94 -10.90 -7.55
C LEU A 135 9.10 -12.00 -6.51
N GLN A 136 9.12 -13.26 -6.95
CA GLN A 136 9.32 -14.40 -6.04
C GLN A 136 10.66 -14.29 -5.32
N GLN A 137 11.74 -13.91 -6.02
CA GLN A 137 13.05 -13.65 -5.42
C GLN A 137 13.01 -12.45 -4.46
N SER A 138 12.34 -11.36 -4.82
CA SER A 138 12.18 -10.19 -3.95
C SER A 138 11.46 -10.55 -2.64
N MET A 139 10.36 -11.31 -2.73
CA MET A 139 9.59 -11.79 -1.58
C MET A 139 10.43 -12.70 -0.67
N MET A 140 11.22 -13.60 -1.24
CA MET A 140 12.18 -14.43 -0.48
C MET A 140 13.25 -13.58 0.20
N THR A 141 13.65 -12.47 -0.44
CA THR A 141 14.66 -11.58 0.13
C THR A 141 14.09 -10.97 1.42
N PHE A 142 12.88 -10.42 1.46
CA PHE A 142 12.34 -9.79 2.68
C PHE A 142 11.73 -10.73 3.72
N GLN A 143 11.80 -12.05 3.52
CA GLN A 143 11.07 -13.03 4.30
C GLN A 143 11.32 -12.98 5.83
N ASP A 144 12.52 -12.59 6.26
CA ASP A 144 12.89 -12.45 7.68
C ASP A 144 12.34 -11.17 8.35
N THR A 145 12.03 -10.12 7.58
CA THR A 145 11.52 -8.83 8.07
C THR A 145 10.01 -8.70 7.88
N LEU A 146 9.46 -9.44 6.91
CA LEU A 146 8.04 -9.44 6.54
C LEU A 146 7.37 -10.75 6.95
N SER A 147 7.82 -11.39 8.02
CA SER A 147 7.43 -12.76 8.38
C SER A 147 5.96 -12.90 8.76
N SER A 148 5.35 -11.85 9.32
CA SER A 148 3.92 -11.77 9.67
C SER A 148 3.24 -10.55 9.05
N THR A 149 1.92 -10.57 8.88
CA THR A 149 1.13 -9.41 8.43
C THR A 149 1.43 -8.17 9.26
N ARG A 150 1.44 -8.29 10.59
CA ARG A 150 1.74 -7.17 11.50
C ARG A 150 3.11 -6.56 11.26
N SER A 151 4.16 -7.38 11.09
CA SER A 151 5.52 -6.87 10.82
C SER A 151 5.64 -6.03 9.55
N ILE A 152 4.87 -6.38 8.51
CA ILE A 152 4.82 -5.63 7.26
C ILE A 152 4.09 -4.30 7.47
N LEU A 153 2.96 -4.35 8.16
CA LEU A 153 2.14 -3.17 8.46
C LEU A 153 2.89 -2.19 9.35
N ASP A 154 3.59 -2.67 10.38
CA ASP A 154 4.53 -1.90 11.20
C ASP A 154 5.57 -1.19 10.36
N PHE A 155 6.23 -1.93 9.46
CA PHE A 155 7.23 -1.35 8.59
C PHE A 155 6.63 -0.25 7.70
N ILE A 156 5.52 -0.51 7.02
CA ILE A 156 4.83 0.46 6.17
C ILE A 156 4.42 1.70 6.97
N PHE A 157 3.78 1.52 8.13
CA PHE A 157 3.28 2.62 8.94
C PHE A 157 4.43 3.44 9.55
N SER A 158 5.52 2.79 9.98
CA SER A 158 6.70 3.46 10.50
C SER A 158 7.34 4.40 9.48
N ILE A 159 7.22 4.10 8.17
CA ILE A 159 7.81 4.90 7.09
C ILE A 159 6.80 5.90 6.52
N CYS A 160 5.62 5.43 6.12
CA CYS A 160 4.61 6.21 5.40
C CYS A 160 3.59 6.91 6.31
N GLY A 161 3.46 6.52 7.58
CA GLY A 161 2.41 7.00 8.50
C GLY A 161 2.63 8.40 9.06
N SER A 162 3.78 9.05 8.80
CA SER A 162 4.04 10.43 9.23
C SER A 162 3.41 11.49 8.33
N ASN A 163 2.84 11.09 7.19
CA ASN A 163 2.17 11.98 6.26
C ASN A 163 0.84 11.36 5.84
N ASP A 164 -0.26 12.00 6.25
CA ASP A 164 -1.61 11.48 6.04
C ASP A 164 -1.93 11.27 4.56
N GLN A 165 -1.55 12.22 3.70
CA GLN A 165 -1.81 12.11 2.26
C GLN A 165 -1.03 10.96 1.62
N VAL A 166 0.21 10.70 2.07
CA VAL A 166 0.98 9.54 1.61
C VAL A 166 0.31 8.24 2.03
N MET A 167 -0.10 8.13 3.30
CA MET A 167 -0.77 6.94 3.83
C MET A 167 -2.11 6.69 3.12
N VAL A 168 -2.93 7.73 2.94
CA VAL A 168 -4.21 7.64 2.21
C VAL A 168 -3.99 7.25 0.75
N SER A 169 -3.00 7.84 0.06
CA SER A 169 -2.67 7.48 -1.32
C SER A 169 -2.27 6.02 -1.45
N LEU A 170 -1.47 5.51 -0.52
CA LEU A 170 -1.07 4.11 -0.47
C LEU A 170 -2.27 3.17 -0.32
N GLN A 171 -3.23 3.52 0.55
CA GLN A 171 -4.47 2.76 0.72
C GLN A 171 -5.33 2.77 -0.56
N ILE A 172 -5.40 3.89 -1.28
CA ILE A 172 -6.08 4.00 -2.58
C ILE A 172 -5.42 3.11 -3.64
N ASP A 173 -4.09 3.10 -3.69
CA ASP A 173 -3.34 2.32 -4.68
C ASP A 173 -3.50 0.81 -4.43
N ILE A 174 -3.42 0.38 -3.17
CA ILE A 174 -3.69 -1.01 -2.77
C ILE A 174 -5.14 -1.38 -3.11
N LEU A 175 -6.13 -0.57 -2.76
CA LEU A 175 -7.52 -0.82 -3.14
C LEU A 175 -7.70 -0.95 -4.66
N SER A 176 -7.02 -0.10 -5.43
CA SER A 176 -7.09 -0.13 -6.89
C SER A 176 -6.54 -1.42 -7.49
N ILE A 177 -5.50 -2.01 -6.88
CA ILE A 177 -4.97 -3.33 -7.27
C ILE A 177 -6.05 -4.41 -7.10
N TYR A 178 -6.76 -4.43 -5.97
CA TYR A 178 -7.78 -5.46 -5.69
C TYR A 178 -9.01 -5.32 -6.59
N LEU A 179 -9.50 -4.09 -6.78
CA LEU A 179 -10.61 -3.84 -7.70
C LEU A 179 -10.26 -4.24 -9.14
N TYR A 180 -9.01 -4.06 -9.55
CA TYR A 180 -8.55 -4.52 -10.87
C TYR A 180 -8.56 -6.06 -10.97
N LEU A 181 -8.05 -6.75 -9.95
CA LEU A 181 -8.02 -8.21 -9.92
C LEU A 181 -9.44 -8.83 -9.92
N GLU A 182 -10.36 -8.22 -9.18
CA GLU A 182 -11.78 -8.62 -9.15
C GLU A 182 -12.41 -8.49 -10.54
N GLN A 183 -12.21 -7.34 -11.19
CA GLN A 183 -12.71 -7.10 -12.55
C GLN A 183 -12.15 -8.11 -13.57
N GLN A 184 -10.89 -8.52 -13.43
CA GLN A 184 -10.29 -9.55 -14.28
C GLN A 184 -10.92 -10.93 -14.06
N ASN A 185 -11.19 -11.31 -12.80
CA ASN A 185 -11.84 -12.57 -12.48
C ASN A 185 -13.28 -12.62 -13.01
N ASP A 186 -14.04 -11.53 -12.89
CA ASP A 186 -15.41 -11.42 -13.43
C ASP A 186 -15.44 -11.54 -14.96
N ASN A 187 -14.49 -10.90 -15.63
CA ASN A 187 -14.32 -11.00 -17.08
C ASN A 187 -13.92 -12.42 -17.51
N ALA A 188 -13.08 -13.10 -16.74
CA ALA A 188 -12.70 -14.49 -17.01
C ALA A 188 -13.88 -15.46 -16.81
N ALA A 189 -14.68 -15.29 -15.74
CA ALA A 189 -15.84 -16.13 -15.42
C ALA A 189 -16.99 -15.99 -16.43
N SER A 190 -17.15 -14.80 -17.02
CA SER A 190 -18.13 -14.54 -18.09
C SER A 190 -17.68 -15.01 -19.47
N SER A 191 -16.38 -15.21 -19.68
CA SER A 191 -15.84 -15.82 -20.89
C SER A 191 -15.86 -17.35 -20.76
N SER A 192 -16.63 -18.03 -21.61
CA SER A 192 -16.79 -19.51 -21.60
C SER A 192 -15.54 -20.29 -22.04
N SER A 193 -14.35 -19.70 -21.95
CA SER A 193 -13.09 -20.32 -22.33
C SER A 193 -12.33 -20.82 -21.09
N PRO A 194 -12.25 -22.15 -20.86
CA PRO A 194 -11.62 -22.76 -19.68
C PRO A 194 -10.08 -22.63 -19.66
N LEU A 195 -9.48 -21.80 -20.53
CA LEU A 195 -8.04 -21.55 -20.58
C LEU A 195 -7.61 -20.24 -19.90
N SER A 196 -8.53 -19.43 -19.36
CA SER A 196 -8.14 -18.23 -18.60
C SER A 196 -7.72 -18.60 -17.17
N SER A 197 -6.60 -19.30 -17.05
CA SER A 197 -5.95 -19.56 -15.76
C SER A 197 -5.68 -18.22 -15.07
N SER A 198 -5.94 -18.14 -13.75
CA SER A 198 -5.56 -16.98 -12.93
C SER A 198 -4.18 -16.47 -13.37
N PRO A 199 -4.08 -15.17 -13.72
CA PRO A 199 -2.89 -14.61 -14.32
C PRO A 199 -1.65 -15.02 -13.52
N ALA A 200 -0.60 -15.51 -14.17
CA ALA A 200 0.61 -16.00 -13.48
C ALA A 200 1.10 -15.03 -12.40
N LEU A 201 1.12 -13.73 -12.71
CA LEU A 201 1.45 -12.64 -11.79
C LEU A 201 0.54 -12.55 -10.55
N SER A 202 -0.78 -12.78 -10.68
CA SER A 202 -1.68 -12.79 -9.53
C SER A 202 -1.34 -13.93 -8.57
N ARG A 203 -0.99 -15.12 -9.09
CA ARG A 203 -0.51 -16.24 -8.28
C ARG A 203 0.82 -15.95 -7.60
N THR A 204 1.75 -15.27 -8.28
CA THR A 204 3.02 -14.85 -7.69
C THR A 204 2.84 -13.85 -6.55
N LEU A 205 1.93 -12.89 -6.74
CA LEU A 205 1.67 -11.83 -5.78
C LEU A 205 0.76 -12.29 -4.63
N ALA A 206 0.06 -13.41 -4.78
CA ALA A 206 -0.89 -13.92 -3.78
C ALA A 206 -0.35 -13.94 -2.34
N PRO A 207 0.90 -14.36 -2.04
CA PRO A 207 1.39 -14.35 -0.66
C PRO A 207 1.70 -12.94 -0.11
N LEU A 208 1.93 -11.95 -0.99
CA LEU A 208 2.07 -10.55 -0.59
C LEU A 208 0.69 -9.93 -0.36
N LEU A 209 -0.24 -10.18 -1.30
CA LEU A 209 -1.62 -9.73 -1.26
C LEU A 209 -2.42 -10.40 -0.12
N SER A 210 -2.05 -11.59 0.33
CA SER A 210 -2.68 -12.17 1.53
C SER A 210 -2.26 -11.47 2.82
N ARG A 211 -1.17 -10.69 2.81
CA ARG A 211 -0.63 -9.97 3.97
C ARG A 211 -0.89 -8.47 3.93
N ILE A 212 -0.89 -7.86 2.75
CA ILE A 212 -1.26 -6.46 2.55
C ILE A 212 -2.47 -6.42 1.62
N ASN A 213 -3.63 -6.14 2.20
CA ASN A 213 -4.88 -5.97 1.47
C ASN A 213 -5.61 -4.70 1.97
N PRO A 214 -6.67 -4.23 1.28
CA PRO A 214 -7.36 -3.00 1.65
C PRO A 214 -7.96 -3.05 3.06
N HIS A 215 -8.33 -4.23 3.57
CA HIS A 215 -8.87 -4.38 4.92
C HIS A 215 -7.78 -4.23 5.98
N THR A 216 -6.75 -5.08 5.91
CA THR A 216 -5.63 -5.09 6.87
C THR A 216 -4.96 -3.73 6.99
N ILE A 217 -4.69 -3.03 5.88
CA ILE A 217 -4.05 -1.70 5.95
C ILE A 217 -4.96 -0.64 6.58
N PHE A 218 -6.27 -0.66 6.30
CA PHE A 218 -7.20 0.31 6.88
C PHE A 218 -7.43 0.04 8.37
N ILE A 219 -7.63 -1.22 8.75
CA ILE A 219 -7.80 -1.62 10.15
C ILE A 219 -6.54 -1.27 10.95
N TYR A 220 -5.36 -1.55 10.41
CA TYR A 220 -4.10 -1.15 11.02
C TYR A 220 -3.97 0.37 11.14
N PHE A 221 -4.38 1.11 10.11
CA PHE A 221 -4.43 2.57 10.18
C PHE A 221 -5.29 3.04 11.35
N LEU A 222 -6.48 2.47 11.54
CA LEU A 222 -7.35 2.80 12.67
C LEU A 222 -6.73 2.41 14.02
N GLU A 223 -6.11 1.23 14.14
CA GLU A 223 -5.40 0.81 15.36
C GLU A 223 -4.29 1.81 15.72
N ARG A 224 -3.47 2.19 14.75
CA ARG A 224 -2.31 3.07 14.95
C ARG A 224 -2.68 4.51 15.27
N THR A 225 -3.90 4.93 14.92
CA THR A 225 -4.45 6.23 15.28
C THR A 225 -5.32 6.18 16.53
N GLY A 226 -5.34 5.04 17.25
CA GLY A 226 -6.05 4.89 18.51
C GLY A 226 -7.56 4.69 18.37
N MET A 227 -8.03 4.25 17.20
CA MET A 227 -9.45 4.11 16.87
C MET A 227 -10.22 5.43 17.08
N ASP A 228 -9.57 6.56 16.76
CA ASP A 228 -10.15 7.88 16.94
C ASP A 228 -11.04 8.27 15.75
N TYR A 229 -12.36 8.33 16.00
CA TYR A 229 -13.33 8.76 14.99
C TYR A 229 -13.18 10.24 14.61
N GLU A 230 -12.68 11.09 15.51
CA GLU A 230 -12.50 12.52 15.27
C GLU A 230 -11.41 12.74 14.21
N LEU A 231 -10.30 12.01 14.31
CA LEU A 231 -9.25 12.02 13.28
C LEU A 231 -9.80 11.60 11.90
N VAL A 232 -10.62 10.55 11.83
CA VAL A 232 -11.21 10.11 10.56
C VAL A 232 -12.13 11.21 9.99
N VAL A 233 -12.90 11.89 10.85
CA VAL A 233 -13.74 13.02 10.46
C VAL A 233 -12.90 14.20 9.95
N ASP A 234 -11.81 14.54 10.62
CA ASP A 234 -10.89 15.60 10.22
C ASP A 234 -10.27 15.31 8.85
N LEU A 235 -9.82 14.08 8.62
CA LEU A 235 -9.30 13.65 7.32
C LEU A 235 -10.36 13.70 6.21
N LEU A 236 -11.62 13.42 6.54
CA LEU A 236 -12.74 13.55 5.58
C LEU A 236 -13.08 15.01 5.24
N MET A 237 -12.82 15.95 6.15
CA MET A 237 -13.02 17.39 5.90
C MET A 237 -11.81 18.05 5.23
N SER A 238 -10.63 17.47 5.37
CA SER A 238 -9.38 17.98 4.80
C SER A 238 -9.39 17.98 3.27
N ASP A 239 -8.98 19.09 2.66
CA ASP A 239 -8.71 19.21 1.23
C ASP A 239 -7.27 18.82 0.86
N GLU A 240 -6.42 18.56 1.87
CA GLU A 240 -5.04 18.11 1.71
C GLU A 240 -4.94 16.59 1.54
N THR A 241 -6.02 15.84 1.86
CA THR A 241 -6.04 14.38 1.74
C THR A 241 -7.16 13.84 0.85
N ASP A 242 -6.88 12.73 0.16
CA ASP A 242 -7.88 12.01 -0.65
C ASP A 242 -8.75 11.04 0.18
N MET A 243 -8.91 11.26 1.50
CA MET A 243 -9.58 10.32 2.40
C MET A 243 -11.04 10.07 1.99
N LEU A 244 -11.76 11.12 1.55
CA LEU A 244 -13.13 10.98 1.07
C LEU A 244 -13.21 10.05 -0.15
N LEU A 245 -12.24 10.16 -1.08
CA LEU A 245 -12.15 9.31 -2.26
C LEU A 245 -11.87 7.86 -1.86
N PHE A 246 -10.90 7.66 -0.96
CA PHE A 246 -10.57 6.35 -0.41
C PHE A 246 -11.79 5.71 0.25
N LEU A 247 -12.35 6.34 1.27
CA LEU A 247 -13.41 5.75 2.09
C LEU A 247 -14.66 5.43 1.27
N THR A 248 -15.03 6.30 0.32
CA THR A 248 -16.18 6.05 -0.55
C THR A 248 -15.99 4.80 -1.44
N ARG A 249 -14.79 4.57 -1.95
CA ARG A 249 -14.46 3.38 -2.75
C ARG A 249 -14.31 2.15 -1.87
N TYR A 250 -13.66 2.30 -0.73
CA TYR A 250 -13.39 1.23 0.21
C TYR A 250 -14.68 0.66 0.81
N LEU A 251 -15.64 1.49 1.22
CA LEU A 251 -16.91 0.99 1.76
C LEU A 251 -17.71 0.16 0.74
N LYS A 252 -17.63 0.48 -0.57
CA LYS A 252 -18.20 -0.37 -1.64
C LYS A 252 -17.50 -1.73 -1.74
N TYR A 253 -16.20 -1.76 -1.45
CA TYR A 253 -15.41 -2.97 -1.44
C TYR A 253 -15.77 -3.83 -0.21
N VAL A 254 -15.80 -3.25 0.99
CA VAL A 254 -16.25 -3.92 2.23
C VAL A 254 -17.64 -4.51 2.07
N GLU A 255 -18.58 -3.78 1.47
CA GLU A 255 -19.93 -4.23 1.18
C GLU A 255 -19.98 -5.59 0.43
N ARG A 256 -18.99 -5.88 -0.42
CA ARG A 256 -18.91 -7.10 -1.23
C ARG A 256 -18.03 -8.20 -0.59
N HIS A 257 -17.17 -7.82 0.33
CA HIS A 257 -16.14 -8.67 0.95
C HIS A 257 -16.25 -8.64 2.49
N THR A 258 -17.46 -8.79 3.03
CA THR A 258 -17.70 -8.65 4.48
C THR A 258 -17.01 -9.72 5.32
N GLN A 259 -16.99 -10.97 4.85
CA GLN A 259 -16.30 -12.06 5.54
C GLN A 259 -14.77 -11.86 5.57
N GLU A 260 -14.20 -11.38 4.46
CA GLU A 260 -12.77 -11.04 4.39
C GLU A 260 -12.42 -9.85 5.30
N PHE A 261 -13.35 -8.90 5.46
CA PHE A 261 -13.20 -7.80 6.42
C PHE A 261 -13.16 -8.30 7.86
N VAL A 262 -14.08 -9.19 8.28
CA VAL A 262 -14.08 -9.77 9.63
C VAL A 262 -12.77 -10.51 9.91
N GLN A 263 -12.34 -11.38 8.98
CA GLN A 263 -11.06 -12.09 9.09
C GLN A 263 -9.86 -11.14 9.20
N ALA A 264 -9.87 -10.04 8.46
CA ALA A 264 -8.82 -9.04 8.53
C ALA A 264 -8.81 -8.29 9.87
N VAL A 265 -9.97 -8.10 10.50
CA VAL A 265 -10.06 -7.53 11.85
C VAL A 265 -9.42 -8.47 12.86
N ASP A 266 -9.77 -9.75 12.83
CA ASP A 266 -9.19 -10.76 13.72
C ASP A 266 -7.67 -10.88 13.49
N GLN A 267 -7.23 -10.87 12.23
CA GLN A 267 -5.81 -10.96 11.89
C GLN A 267 -4.98 -9.77 12.40
N VAL A 268 -5.57 -8.58 12.50
CA VAL A 268 -4.84 -7.36 12.88
C VAL A 268 -4.97 -7.07 14.37
N LEU A 269 -6.17 -7.23 14.93
CA LEU A 269 -6.49 -6.86 16.31
C LEU A 269 -6.51 -8.07 17.26
N GLY A 270 -6.68 -9.30 16.77
CA GLY A 270 -6.83 -10.50 17.60
C GLY A 270 -5.58 -10.92 18.38
N ASP A 271 -4.39 -10.52 17.93
CA ASP A 271 -3.12 -10.82 18.63
C ASP A 271 -2.86 -9.89 19.85
N ALA A 272 -3.77 -8.96 20.17
CA ALA A 272 -3.56 -7.98 21.24
C ALA A 272 -4.02 -8.44 22.64
N ASP A 273 -4.87 -9.48 22.73
CA ASP A 273 -5.62 -9.83 23.96
C ASP A 273 -5.39 -11.24 24.53
N ASP A 274 -4.37 -11.99 24.05
CA ASP A 274 -4.10 -13.40 24.43
C ASP A 274 -3.66 -13.63 25.91
N ASP A 275 -3.74 -12.60 26.78
CA ASP A 275 -3.41 -12.66 28.21
C ASP A 275 -4.62 -12.37 29.15
N SER A 276 -5.82 -12.11 28.64
CA SER A 276 -7.03 -11.93 29.48
C SER A 276 -8.03 -13.08 29.31
N GLU A 277 -8.19 -13.90 30.35
CA GLU A 277 -9.16 -15.01 30.42
C GLU A 277 -10.65 -14.57 30.45
N ASP A 278 -10.92 -13.27 30.25
CA ASP A 278 -12.24 -12.64 30.27
C ASP A 278 -12.49 -11.90 28.94
N GLU A 279 -12.49 -12.63 27.80
CA GLU A 279 -12.97 -12.10 26.51
C GLU A 279 -14.49 -11.95 26.56
N ASP A 280 -14.99 -10.83 27.08
CA ASP A 280 -16.38 -10.43 26.86
C ASP A 280 -16.60 -10.27 25.33
N GLU A 281 -17.60 -10.96 24.76
CA GLU A 281 -17.97 -10.89 23.34
C GLU A 281 -18.16 -9.44 22.84
N GLU A 282 -18.51 -8.51 23.74
CA GLU A 282 -18.70 -7.08 23.45
C GLU A 282 -17.40 -6.31 23.20
N ASN A 283 -16.23 -6.85 23.58
CA ASN A 283 -14.94 -6.16 23.47
C ASN A 283 -14.07 -6.65 22.29
N SER A 284 -14.64 -7.47 21.40
CA SER A 284 -13.97 -7.91 20.17
C SER A 284 -13.54 -6.72 19.30
N GLY A 285 -12.37 -6.83 18.65
CA GLY A 285 -11.85 -5.83 17.71
C GLY A 285 -12.87 -5.42 16.63
N ILE A 286 -13.78 -6.32 16.23
CA ILE A 286 -14.85 -6.00 15.27
C ILE A 286 -15.85 -4.99 15.83
N HIS A 287 -16.22 -5.11 17.10
CA HIS A 287 -17.12 -4.18 17.77
C HIS A 287 -16.48 -2.80 17.93
N SER A 288 -15.18 -2.74 18.19
CA SER A 288 -14.42 -1.48 18.21
C SER A 288 -14.47 -0.76 16.86
N VAL A 289 -14.18 -1.47 15.77
CA VAL A 289 -14.21 -0.89 14.41
C VAL A 289 -15.64 -0.48 14.01
N MET A 290 -16.65 -1.29 14.34
CA MET A 290 -18.05 -0.95 14.10
C MET A 290 -18.48 0.27 14.91
N GLY A 291 -18.06 0.38 16.18
CA GLY A 291 -18.31 1.52 17.06
C GLY A 291 -17.76 2.82 16.48
N LEU A 292 -16.51 2.80 15.98
CA LEU A 292 -15.91 3.92 15.27
C LEU A 292 -16.74 4.32 14.04
N LEU A 293 -17.12 3.36 13.20
CA LEU A 293 -17.95 3.62 12.02
C LEU A 293 -19.33 4.19 12.38
N TYR A 294 -19.94 3.76 13.48
CA TYR A 294 -21.18 4.37 13.99
C TYR A 294 -20.99 5.83 14.35
N GLN A 295 -19.91 6.17 15.05
CA GLN A 295 -19.59 7.54 15.45
C GLN A 295 -19.34 8.42 14.23
N VAL A 296 -18.50 7.97 13.27
CA VAL A 296 -18.28 8.67 12.00
C VAL A 296 -19.59 8.88 11.25
N SER A 297 -20.45 7.86 11.18
CA SER A 297 -21.77 7.97 10.51
C SER A 297 -22.68 8.99 11.19
N ALA A 298 -22.69 9.04 12.53
CA ALA A 298 -23.48 10.02 13.29
C ALA A 298 -23.02 11.45 13.01
N VAL A 299 -21.70 11.69 12.95
CA VAL A 299 -21.15 13.01 12.63
C VAL A 299 -21.45 13.39 11.18
N LEU A 300 -21.34 12.46 10.22
CA LEU A 300 -21.66 12.71 8.80
C LEU A 300 -23.14 13.04 8.53
N GLN A 301 -24.04 12.82 9.49
CA GLN A 301 -25.44 13.24 9.41
C GLN A 301 -25.64 14.71 9.80
N SER A 302 -24.62 15.38 10.32
CA SER A 302 -24.66 16.81 10.58
C SER A 302 -24.36 17.63 9.31
N ASP A 303 -24.89 18.86 9.26
CA ASP A 303 -24.74 19.77 8.11
C ASP A 303 -23.40 20.54 8.10
N ILE A 304 -22.34 20.02 8.74
CA ILE A 304 -21.06 20.71 8.88
C ILE A 304 -20.09 20.47 7.70
N PHE A 305 -20.34 19.45 6.89
CA PHE A 305 -19.42 19.04 5.82
C PHE A 305 -19.57 19.93 4.57
N PRO A 306 -18.45 20.22 3.87
CA PRO A 306 -18.47 21.04 2.65
C PRO A 306 -19.06 20.31 1.42
N TYR A 307 -19.51 19.06 1.59
CA TYR A 307 -20.09 18.20 0.57
C TYR A 307 -21.31 17.45 1.12
N ASN A 308 -22.04 16.75 0.24
CA ASN A 308 -23.21 15.95 0.64
C ASN A 308 -22.81 14.66 1.39
N ALA A 309 -22.52 14.79 2.69
CA ALA A 309 -22.10 13.70 3.57
C ALA A 309 -23.18 12.61 3.77
N SER A 310 -24.46 12.93 3.53
CA SER A 310 -25.57 11.97 3.68
C SER A 310 -25.42 10.70 2.82
N VAL A 311 -24.72 10.80 1.68
CA VAL A 311 -24.47 9.65 0.80
C VAL A 311 -23.45 8.71 1.42
N LEU A 312 -22.42 9.26 2.05
CA LEU A 312 -21.39 8.49 2.75
C LEU A 312 -21.95 7.87 4.02
N ALA A 313 -22.70 8.62 4.82
CA ALA A 313 -23.38 8.13 6.02
C ALA A 313 -24.29 6.92 5.71
N ARG A 314 -25.13 7.02 4.67
CA ARG A 314 -25.98 5.91 4.22
C ARG A 314 -25.19 4.67 3.81
N ARG A 315 -24.01 4.86 3.21
CA ARG A 315 -23.13 3.76 2.82
C ARG A 315 -22.49 3.10 4.03
N ILE A 316 -22.03 3.87 5.01
CA ILE A 316 -21.53 3.32 6.28
C ILE A 316 -22.64 2.51 6.97
N SER A 317 -23.87 3.02 7.03
CA SER A 317 -25.01 2.28 7.57
C SER A 317 -25.26 0.97 6.82
N SER A 318 -25.17 0.96 5.48
CA SER A 318 -25.30 -0.26 4.68
C SER A 318 -24.19 -1.28 4.98
N VAL A 319 -22.94 -0.83 5.13
CA VAL A 319 -21.82 -1.68 5.53
C VAL A 319 -22.06 -2.29 6.92
N LEU A 320 -22.42 -1.46 7.90
CA LEU A 320 -22.66 -1.90 9.28
C LEU A 320 -23.76 -2.99 9.36
N GLU A 321 -24.84 -2.84 8.60
CA GLU A 321 -25.90 -3.87 8.56
C GLU A 321 -25.41 -5.18 7.92
N ARG A 322 -24.56 -5.14 6.90
CA ARG A 322 -23.98 -6.36 6.33
C ARG A 322 -22.95 -7.00 7.26
N LEU A 323 -22.17 -6.21 7.99
CA LEU A 323 -21.22 -6.74 8.97
C LEU A 323 -21.93 -7.45 10.12
N LYS A 324 -23.04 -6.89 10.64
CA LYS A 324 -23.88 -7.58 11.63
C LYS A 324 -24.34 -8.95 11.16
N GLN A 325 -24.72 -9.08 9.90
CA GLN A 325 -25.14 -10.37 9.33
C GLN A 325 -23.95 -11.32 9.24
N ALA A 326 -22.81 -10.84 8.76
CA ALA A 326 -21.60 -11.65 8.60
C ALA A 326 -21.01 -12.19 9.91
N ILE A 327 -21.17 -11.47 11.02
CA ILE A 327 -20.69 -11.90 12.35
C ILE A 327 -21.54 -13.05 12.92
N VAL A 328 -22.81 -13.16 12.51
CA VAL A 328 -23.75 -14.18 13.01
C VAL A 328 -23.67 -15.49 12.21
N GLU A 329 -23.13 -15.43 10.98
CA GLU A 329 -22.96 -16.56 10.06
C GLU A 329 -21.67 -17.35 10.31
#